data_AF-A0A2V8YGL5-F1
#
_entry.id   AF-A0A2V8YGL5-F1
#
_cell.length_a   1.000
_cell.length_b   1.000
_cell.length_c   1.000
_cell.angle_alpha   90.00
_cell.angle_beta   90.00
_cell.angle_gamma   90.00
#
_symmetry.space_group_name_H-M   'P 1'
#
loop_
_entity.id
_entity.type
_entity.pdbx_description
1 polymer ?
#
loop_
_entity_poly.entity_id
_entity_poly.type
_entity_poly.pdbx_seq_one_letter_code
_entity_poly.pdbx_strand_id
1 'polypeptide(L)'
;MTSFSLVVPLTLLFSNLVSQQVSTYSQQATTASPGDLPAELRARMERDRQLTLEINDLAGRIHSEADASALVDKFAGKFADTLPPSWMTRGIRQRLAHAEYEAVSDPSRLIPEQRIADVWNEYVREIGASDEALVTPAELHNLRDADFAGAQLLWSRGQNIWAVSSIYALSPDGKLAEGCRPIETLRILYDVDMMFDNLRGARERVRRGTLVSEELRKRQENPLPQQKITARLEAHATNNAFRLGVHVDNNPVRLAESRYIQQHGPYILNGVMEKLFDELFPSSD
;
A
#
# COMPACT_ATOMS: atom_id res chain seq x y z
N MET A 1 14.81 -0.12 -51.14
CA MET A 1 14.57 -1.33 -50.33
C MET A 1 15.27 -1.12 -48.99
N THR A 2 14.56 -0.57 -48.03
CA THR A 2 15.07 -0.22 -46.69
C THR A 2 14.53 -1.23 -45.70
N SER A 3 15.42 -2.06 -45.15
CA SER A 3 15.12 -2.99 -44.06
C SER A 3 14.90 -2.20 -42.77
N PHE A 4 13.73 -2.36 -42.15
CA PHE A 4 13.46 -1.89 -40.79
C PHE A 4 14.02 -2.91 -39.79
N SER A 5 15.03 -2.51 -39.02
CA SER A 5 15.43 -3.19 -37.80
C SER A 5 14.41 -2.88 -36.70
N LEU A 6 13.64 -3.89 -36.29
CA LEU A 6 12.79 -3.85 -35.10
C LEU A 6 13.70 -3.88 -33.85
N VAL A 7 14.03 -2.72 -33.33
CA VAL A 7 14.54 -2.58 -31.95
C VAL A 7 13.31 -2.49 -31.05
N VAL A 8 12.88 -3.64 -30.53
CA VAL A 8 11.90 -3.69 -29.43
C VAL A 8 12.63 -3.19 -28.17
N PRO A 9 12.15 -2.15 -27.47
CA PRO A 9 12.80 -1.70 -26.26
C PRO A 9 12.61 -2.76 -25.16
N LEU A 10 13.72 -3.30 -24.67
CA LEU A 10 13.81 -4.31 -23.61
C LEU A 10 13.15 -3.89 -22.28
N THR A 11 12.73 -2.63 -22.14
CA THR A 11 12.07 -2.08 -20.95
C THR A 11 10.61 -2.50 -20.81
N LEU A 12 9.93 -2.91 -21.90
CA LEU A 12 8.54 -3.40 -21.85
C LEU A 12 8.41 -4.88 -21.42
N LEU A 13 9.52 -5.61 -21.38
CA LEU A 13 9.54 -7.03 -21.00
C LEU A 13 9.59 -7.24 -19.49
N PHE A 14 10.19 -6.32 -18.72
CA PHE A 14 10.31 -6.50 -17.27
C PHE A 14 9.02 -6.15 -16.50
N SER A 15 8.21 -5.20 -16.98
CA SER A 15 6.95 -4.82 -16.33
C SER A 15 5.83 -5.87 -16.50
N ASN A 16 5.87 -6.65 -17.59
CA ASN A 16 4.87 -7.68 -17.88
C ASN A 16 5.12 -9.00 -17.12
N LEU A 17 6.38 -9.35 -16.84
CA LEU A 17 6.73 -10.60 -16.16
C LEU A 17 6.43 -10.56 -14.66
N VAL A 18 6.62 -9.41 -13.99
CA VAL A 18 6.32 -9.25 -12.56
C VAL A 18 4.81 -9.21 -12.31
N SER A 19 4.05 -8.54 -13.19
CA SER A 19 2.59 -8.42 -13.09
C SER A 19 1.85 -9.72 -13.40
N GLN A 20 2.33 -10.52 -14.37
CA GLN A 20 1.74 -11.85 -14.66
C GLN A 20 1.98 -12.87 -13.55
N GLN A 21 3.11 -12.76 -12.86
CA GLN A 21 3.46 -13.63 -11.76
C GLN A 21 2.51 -13.39 -10.57
N VAL A 22 2.41 -12.17 -10.05
CA VAL A 22 1.52 -11.86 -8.90
C VAL A 22 0.06 -12.27 -9.16
N SER A 23 -0.44 -12.08 -10.40
CA SER A 23 -1.84 -12.34 -10.75
C SER A 23 -2.23 -13.81 -10.92
N THR A 24 -1.27 -14.73 -11.17
CA THR A 24 -1.54 -16.18 -11.19
C THR A 24 -1.39 -16.83 -9.81
N TYR A 25 -0.66 -16.19 -8.88
CA TYR A 25 -0.37 -16.72 -7.55
C TYR A 25 -1.56 -16.68 -6.57
N SER A 26 -2.43 -15.65 -6.61
CA SER A 26 -3.60 -15.63 -5.72
C SER A 26 -4.67 -16.63 -6.12
N GLN A 27 -4.87 -16.85 -7.43
CA GLN A 27 -5.95 -17.71 -7.93
C GLN A 27 -5.76 -19.18 -7.51
N GLN A 28 -4.52 -19.66 -7.49
CA GLN A 28 -4.20 -21.01 -7.02
C GLN A 28 -4.33 -21.13 -5.50
N ALA A 29 -3.94 -20.11 -4.73
CA ALA A 29 -4.02 -20.13 -3.26
C ALA A 29 -5.47 -20.07 -2.73
N THR A 30 -6.39 -19.41 -3.44
CA THR A 30 -7.80 -19.33 -3.02
C THR A 30 -8.67 -20.52 -3.43
N THR A 31 -8.19 -21.39 -4.33
CA THR A 31 -8.99 -22.52 -4.86
C THR A 31 -8.38 -23.90 -4.66
N ALA A 32 -7.08 -23.99 -4.36
CA ALA A 32 -6.39 -25.25 -4.09
C ALA A 32 -6.41 -25.59 -2.59
N SER A 33 -6.65 -26.85 -2.27
CA SER A 33 -6.38 -27.36 -0.91
C SER A 33 -4.89 -27.15 -0.59
N PRO A 34 -4.49 -26.86 0.66
CA PRO A 34 -3.09 -26.60 1.02
C PRO A 34 -2.08 -27.69 0.58
N GLY A 35 -2.57 -28.90 0.29
CA GLY A 35 -1.77 -30.02 -0.24
C GLY A 35 -1.44 -29.95 -1.75
N ASP A 36 -2.16 -29.14 -2.53
CA ASP A 36 -2.06 -29.12 -4.00
C ASP A 36 -1.20 -27.96 -4.54
N LEU A 37 -0.70 -27.08 -3.66
CA LEU A 37 0.15 -25.96 -4.06
C LEU A 37 1.58 -26.44 -4.37
N PRO A 38 2.21 -25.96 -5.48
CA PRO A 38 3.61 -26.23 -5.77
C PRO A 38 4.51 -25.94 -4.57
N ALA A 39 5.53 -26.78 -4.32
CA ALA A 39 6.40 -26.66 -3.15
C ALA A 39 7.09 -25.29 -3.07
N GLU A 40 7.47 -24.73 -4.22
CA GLU A 40 8.06 -23.39 -4.32
C GLU A 40 7.09 -22.28 -3.88
N LEU A 41 5.82 -22.39 -4.27
CA LEU A 41 4.78 -21.44 -3.86
C LEU A 41 4.53 -21.52 -2.35
N ARG A 42 4.46 -22.74 -1.80
CA ARG A 42 4.34 -22.94 -0.34
C ARG A 42 5.53 -22.34 0.42
N ALA A 43 6.75 -22.56 -0.05
CA ALA A 43 7.95 -22.00 0.56
C ALA A 43 7.99 -20.46 0.48
N ARG A 44 7.50 -19.87 -0.61
CA ARG A 44 7.36 -18.42 -0.75
C ARG A 44 6.31 -17.87 0.21
N MET A 45 5.13 -18.47 0.27
CA MET A 45 4.05 -18.06 1.18
C MET A 45 4.50 -18.13 2.65
N GLU A 46 5.24 -19.17 3.03
CA GLU A 46 5.76 -19.28 4.40
C GLU A 46 6.80 -18.19 4.71
N ARG A 47 7.68 -17.86 3.75
CA ARG A 47 8.62 -16.73 3.91
C ARG A 47 7.88 -15.39 4.06
N ASP A 48 6.87 -15.15 3.24
CA ASP A 48 6.06 -13.94 3.31
C ASP A 48 5.29 -13.86 4.64
N ARG A 49 4.76 -14.99 5.13
CA ARG A 49 4.14 -15.10 6.46
C ARG A 49 5.12 -14.75 7.56
N GLN A 50 6.30 -15.38 7.59
CA GLN A 50 7.31 -15.11 8.62
C GLN A 50 7.74 -13.64 8.63
N LEU A 51 7.97 -13.06 7.45
CA LEU A 51 8.31 -11.64 7.35
C LEU A 51 7.18 -10.74 7.86
N THR A 52 5.93 -11.09 7.54
CA THR A 52 4.75 -10.37 8.03
C THR A 52 4.69 -10.40 9.56
N LEU A 53 4.91 -11.58 10.17
CA LEU A 53 5.06 -11.77 11.63
C LEU A 53 6.11 -10.84 12.22
N GLU A 54 7.33 -10.87 11.68
CA GLU A 54 8.44 -10.04 12.14
C GLU A 54 8.13 -8.54 12.07
N ILE A 55 7.52 -8.08 10.98
CA ILE A 55 7.18 -6.65 10.80
C ILE A 55 6.14 -6.19 11.83
N ASN A 56 5.11 -6.98 12.09
CA ASN A 56 4.09 -6.60 13.08
C ASN A 56 4.62 -6.63 14.51
N ASP A 57 5.49 -7.60 14.82
CA ASP A 57 6.15 -7.64 16.11
C ASP A 57 7.01 -6.40 16.29
N LEU A 58 7.81 -6.02 15.30
CA LEU A 58 8.58 -4.77 15.30
C LEU A 58 7.68 -3.54 15.44
N ALA A 59 6.60 -3.45 14.67
CA ALA A 59 5.65 -2.34 14.70
C ALA A 59 4.92 -2.20 16.03
N GLY A 60 4.68 -3.31 16.74
CA GLY A 60 4.01 -3.34 18.04
C GLY A 60 4.94 -3.12 19.23
N ARG A 61 6.26 -3.03 19.03
CA ARG A 61 7.26 -2.97 20.12
C ARG A 61 8.27 -1.84 19.98
N ILE A 62 7.89 -0.75 19.31
CA ILE A 62 8.76 0.41 19.16
C ILE A 62 8.89 1.12 20.52
N HIS A 63 10.10 1.11 21.08
CA HIS A 63 10.42 1.86 22.32
C HIS A 63 11.59 2.82 22.14
N SER A 64 12.22 2.81 20.95
CA SER A 64 13.38 3.63 20.60
C SER A 64 13.40 3.93 19.11
N GLU A 65 14.17 4.95 18.71
CA GLU A 65 14.43 5.24 17.29
C GLU A 65 15.09 4.05 16.56
N ALA A 66 15.89 3.25 17.27
CA ALA A 66 16.52 2.07 16.70
C ALA A 66 15.49 0.98 16.33
N ASP A 67 14.46 0.80 17.14
CA ASP A 67 13.35 -0.13 16.84
C ASP A 67 12.58 0.35 15.59
N ALA A 68 12.29 1.65 15.52
CA ALA A 68 11.62 2.24 14.37
C ALA A 68 12.48 2.15 13.09
N SER A 69 13.79 2.36 13.20
CA SER A 69 14.73 2.19 12.07
C SER A 69 14.75 0.73 11.59
N ALA A 70 14.77 -0.24 12.50
CA ALA A 70 14.74 -1.66 12.13
C ALA A 70 13.45 -2.02 11.38
N LEU A 71 12.32 -1.47 11.80
CA LEU A 71 11.04 -1.63 11.12
C LEU A 71 11.06 -1.01 9.71
N VAL A 72 11.52 0.23 9.60
CA VAL A 72 11.63 0.95 8.31
C VAL A 72 12.55 0.22 7.35
N ASP A 73 13.69 -0.29 7.83
CA ASP A 73 14.63 -1.06 7.00
C ASP A 73 14.03 -2.39 6.52
N LYS A 74 13.20 -3.04 7.35
CA LYS A 74 12.45 -4.24 6.95
C LYS A 74 11.44 -3.94 5.84
N PHE A 75 10.70 -2.83 5.96
CA PHE A 75 9.81 -2.35 4.89
C PHE A 75 10.60 -2.04 3.61
N ALA A 76 11.67 -1.26 3.72
CA ALA A 76 12.51 -0.92 2.58
C ALA A 76 13.05 -2.16 1.86
N GLY A 77 13.54 -3.14 2.61
CA GLY A 77 14.05 -4.40 2.08
C GLY A 77 12.98 -5.21 1.35
N LYS A 78 11.74 -5.26 1.85
CA LYS A 78 10.65 -5.92 1.14
C LYS A 78 10.32 -5.23 -0.18
N PHE A 79 10.22 -3.92 -0.14
CA PHE A 79 9.65 -3.14 -1.24
C PHE A 79 10.69 -2.65 -2.23
N ALA A 80 11.98 -2.95 -2.03
CA ALA A 80 13.09 -2.52 -2.88
C ALA A 80 12.89 -2.78 -4.39
N ASP A 81 12.26 -3.90 -4.75
CA ASP A 81 12.02 -4.29 -6.14
C ASP A 81 10.71 -3.74 -6.73
N THR A 82 9.88 -3.10 -5.90
CA THR A 82 8.51 -2.71 -6.26
C THR A 82 8.23 -1.23 -6.13
N LEU A 83 8.91 -0.54 -5.20
CA LEU A 83 8.81 0.90 -5.06
C LEU A 83 9.89 1.59 -5.89
N PRO A 84 9.61 2.79 -6.44
CA PRO A 84 10.66 3.60 -7.04
C PRO A 84 11.80 3.83 -6.04
N PRO A 85 13.08 3.73 -6.45
CA PRO A 85 14.21 3.90 -5.54
C PRO A 85 14.22 5.22 -4.77
N SER A 86 13.57 6.26 -5.30
CA SER A 86 13.42 7.57 -4.68
C SER A 86 12.51 7.58 -3.45
N TRP A 87 11.63 6.59 -3.26
CA TRP A 87 10.72 6.55 -2.10
C TRP A 87 11.44 6.25 -0.79
N MET A 88 12.52 5.48 -0.83
CA MET A 88 13.17 4.93 0.35
C MET A 88 14.68 5.16 0.34
N THR A 89 15.10 6.35 -0.11
CA THR A 89 16.49 6.78 0.04
C THR A 89 16.90 6.74 1.51
N ARG A 90 18.20 6.68 1.79
CA ARG A 90 18.68 6.64 3.19
C ARG A 90 18.16 7.81 4.01
N GLY A 91 18.11 9.02 3.44
CA GLY A 91 17.60 10.21 4.12
C GLY A 91 16.10 10.11 4.43
N ILE A 92 15.29 9.64 3.47
CA ILE A 92 13.85 9.42 3.70
C ILE A 92 13.63 8.34 4.77
N ARG A 93 14.38 7.23 4.72
CA ARG A 93 14.28 6.17 5.73
C ARG A 93 14.58 6.65 7.14
N GLN A 94 15.61 7.49 7.30
CA GLN A 94 15.96 8.05 8.60
C GLN A 94 14.86 8.96 9.15
N ARG A 95 14.33 9.85 8.32
CA ARG A 95 13.24 10.76 8.70
C ARG A 95 11.96 10.03 9.02
N LEU A 96 11.61 9.03 8.21
CA LEU A 96 10.47 8.15 8.45
C LEU A 96 10.62 7.40 9.78
N ALA A 97 11.80 6.83 10.06
CA ALA A 97 12.04 6.10 11.31
C ALA A 97 11.94 7.01 12.54
N HIS A 98 12.49 8.22 12.45
CA HIS A 98 12.36 9.21 13.52
C HIS A 98 10.90 9.63 13.75
N ALA A 99 10.19 10.00 12.68
CA ALA A 99 8.77 10.35 12.77
C ALA A 99 7.94 9.18 13.32
N GLU A 100 8.26 7.94 12.95
CA GLU A 100 7.56 6.74 13.41
C GLU A 100 7.73 6.54 14.91
N TYR A 101 8.96 6.75 15.42
CA TYR A 101 9.23 6.75 16.85
C TYR A 101 8.48 7.87 17.60
N GLU A 102 8.49 9.10 17.06
CA GLU A 102 7.75 10.22 17.65
C GLU A 102 6.24 9.93 17.73
N ALA A 103 5.65 9.43 16.63
CA ALA A 103 4.22 9.13 16.53
C ALA A 103 3.76 8.01 17.46
N VAL A 104 4.60 6.99 17.69
CA VAL A 104 4.30 5.93 18.68
C VAL A 104 4.45 6.43 20.11
N SER A 105 5.41 7.32 20.37
CA SER A 105 5.70 7.84 21.71
C SER A 105 4.73 8.94 22.15
N ASP A 106 4.20 9.72 21.20
CA ASP A 106 3.30 10.84 21.44
C ASP A 106 2.19 10.88 20.37
N PRO A 107 0.94 10.55 20.72
CA PRO A 107 -0.18 10.58 19.77
C PRO A 107 -0.44 11.95 19.11
N SER A 108 0.06 13.05 19.68
CA SER A 108 -0.04 14.38 19.04
C SER A 108 0.86 14.53 17.82
N ARG A 109 1.82 13.60 17.63
CA ARG A 109 2.73 13.52 16.49
C ARG A 109 2.19 12.67 15.33
N LEU A 110 0.99 12.12 15.46
CA LEU A 110 0.32 11.44 14.35
C LEU A 110 0.09 12.42 13.18
N ILE A 111 0.26 11.93 11.95
CA ILE A 111 0.07 12.72 10.73
C ILE A 111 -1.43 12.82 10.46
N PRO A 112 -2.03 14.02 10.45
CA PRO A 112 -3.45 14.17 10.14
C PRO A 112 -3.75 13.69 8.70
N GLU A 113 -4.85 12.98 8.49
CA GLU A 113 -5.27 12.54 7.15
C GLU A 113 -5.42 13.72 6.18
N GLN A 114 -5.82 14.90 6.68
CA GLN A 114 -5.86 16.14 5.92
C GLN A 114 -4.50 16.50 5.33
N ARG A 115 -3.41 16.40 6.12
CA ARG A 115 -2.05 16.68 5.64
C ARG A 115 -1.64 15.69 4.55
N ILE A 116 -1.98 14.41 4.70
CA ILE A 116 -1.70 13.39 3.68
C ILE A 116 -2.43 13.72 2.37
N ALA A 117 -3.72 14.05 2.47
CA ALA A 117 -4.53 14.43 1.33
C ALA A 117 -3.98 15.68 0.63
N ASP A 118 -3.61 16.71 1.38
CA ASP A 118 -3.09 17.96 0.84
C ASP A 118 -1.77 17.74 0.08
N VAL A 119 -0.82 17.03 0.68
CA VAL A 119 0.48 16.75 0.06
C VAL A 119 0.34 15.84 -1.17
N TRP A 120 -0.47 14.78 -1.10
CA TRP A 120 -0.75 13.93 -2.26
C TRP A 120 -1.43 14.69 -3.39
N ASN A 121 -2.40 15.54 -3.06
CA ASN A 121 -3.12 16.34 -4.05
C ASN A 121 -2.21 17.41 -4.69
N GLU A 122 -1.25 17.95 -3.94
CA GLU A 122 -0.21 18.81 -4.51
C GLU A 122 0.63 18.04 -5.54
N TYR A 123 1.10 16.83 -5.18
CA TYR A 123 1.83 15.96 -6.09
C TYR A 123 1.05 15.65 -7.38
N VAL A 124 -0.21 15.21 -7.25
CA VAL A 124 -1.11 14.90 -8.37
C VAL A 124 -1.26 16.08 -9.32
N ARG A 125 -1.42 17.30 -8.78
CA ARG A 125 -1.54 18.51 -9.60
C ARG A 125 -0.23 18.88 -10.27
N GLU A 126 0.89 18.79 -9.56
CA GLU A 126 2.23 19.09 -10.08
C GLU A 126 2.57 18.23 -11.30
N ILE A 127 2.28 16.93 -11.25
CA ILE A 127 2.54 16.03 -12.38
C ILE A 127 1.48 16.10 -13.49
N GLY A 128 0.42 16.90 -13.32
CA GLY A 128 -0.69 17.02 -14.27
C GLY A 128 -1.52 15.74 -14.41
N ALA A 129 -1.73 15.02 -13.30
CA ALA A 129 -2.63 13.87 -13.27
C ALA A 129 -4.11 14.32 -13.28
N SER A 130 -4.99 13.38 -13.62
CA SER A 130 -6.45 13.60 -13.63
C SER A 130 -6.96 13.92 -12.21
N ASP A 131 -7.97 14.79 -12.10
CA ASP A 131 -8.66 15.07 -10.83
C ASP A 131 -9.24 13.82 -10.16
N GLU A 132 -9.45 12.74 -10.92
CA GLU A 132 -9.84 11.44 -10.36
C GLU A 132 -8.82 10.92 -9.32
N ALA A 133 -7.54 11.29 -9.45
CA ALA A 133 -6.47 10.91 -8.52
C ALA A 133 -6.42 11.76 -7.24
N LEU A 134 -7.17 12.85 -7.18
CA LEU A 134 -7.27 13.65 -5.96
C LEU A 134 -8.01 12.85 -4.89
N VAL A 135 -7.56 13.00 -3.65
CA VAL A 135 -8.12 12.30 -2.49
C VAL A 135 -8.67 13.27 -1.46
N THR A 136 -9.61 12.80 -0.67
CA THR A 136 -10.16 13.50 0.49
C THR A 136 -9.81 12.75 1.78
N PRO A 137 -9.79 13.42 2.95
CA PRO A 137 -9.55 12.73 4.22
C PRO A 137 -10.51 11.56 4.44
N ALA A 138 -11.79 11.71 4.11
CA ALA A 138 -12.78 10.65 4.24
C ALA A 138 -12.47 9.42 3.37
N GLU A 139 -11.91 9.60 2.17
CA GLU A 139 -11.46 8.50 1.32
C GLU A 139 -10.23 7.81 1.91
N LEU A 140 -9.29 8.58 2.45
CA LEU A 140 -8.11 8.04 3.14
C LEU A 140 -8.52 7.25 4.40
N HIS A 141 -9.41 7.80 5.22
CA HIS A 141 -9.97 7.10 6.38
C HIS A 141 -10.62 5.77 5.98
N ASN A 142 -11.39 5.78 4.89
CA ASN A 142 -12.05 4.58 4.40
C ASN A 142 -11.07 3.52 3.86
N LEU A 143 -9.96 3.94 3.26
CA LEU A 143 -8.86 3.04 2.88
C LEU A 143 -8.22 2.43 4.13
N ARG A 144 -7.86 3.25 5.11
CA ARG A 144 -7.29 2.80 6.39
C ARG A 144 -8.20 1.80 7.09
N ASP A 145 -9.49 2.08 7.17
CA ASP A 145 -10.50 1.19 7.77
C ASP A 145 -10.55 -0.16 7.06
N ALA A 146 -10.54 -0.15 5.73
CA ALA A 146 -10.54 -1.37 4.93
C ALA A 146 -9.27 -2.20 5.15
N ASP A 147 -8.11 -1.56 5.14
CA ASP A 147 -6.84 -2.25 5.31
C ASP A 147 -6.66 -2.76 6.73
N PHE A 148 -7.02 -1.98 7.75
CA PHE A 148 -6.97 -2.41 9.15
C PHE A 148 -7.89 -3.60 9.40
N ALA A 149 -9.14 -3.53 8.95
CA ALA A 149 -10.07 -4.64 9.08
C ALA A 149 -9.60 -5.88 8.30
N GLY A 150 -9.00 -5.69 7.12
CA GLY A 150 -8.37 -6.75 6.34
C GLY A 150 -7.19 -7.38 7.08
N ALA A 151 -6.31 -6.56 7.67
CA ALA A 151 -5.15 -6.99 8.45
C ALA A 151 -5.59 -7.81 9.66
N GLN A 152 -6.59 -7.36 10.43
CA GLN A 152 -7.12 -8.11 11.57
C GLN A 152 -7.64 -9.51 11.18
N LEU A 153 -8.29 -9.62 10.02
CA LEU A 153 -8.84 -10.90 9.56
C LEU A 153 -7.78 -11.84 8.99
N LEU A 154 -6.79 -11.29 8.29
CA LEU A 154 -5.85 -12.05 7.46
C LEU A 154 -4.47 -12.22 8.08
N TRP A 155 -4.18 -11.51 9.17
CA TRP A 155 -2.92 -11.59 9.90
C TRP A 155 -2.48 -13.03 10.18
N SER A 156 -3.39 -13.84 10.71
CA SER A 156 -3.13 -15.25 11.05
C SER A 156 -2.88 -16.15 9.83
N ARG A 157 -3.27 -15.70 8.63
CA ARG A 157 -3.12 -16.44 7.38
C ARG A 157 -1.79 -16.17 6.68
N GLY A 158 -1.09 -15.07 7.00
CA GLY A 158 0.25 -14.80 6.47
C GLY A 158 0.35 -14.53 4.98
N GLN A 159 -0.76 -14.19 4.33
CA GLN A 159 -0.85 -14.17 2.86
C GLN A 159 -0.44 -12.83 2.22
N ASN A 160 -0.25 -11.78 3.00
CA ASN A 160 0.09 -10.44 2.51
C ASN A 160 0.93 -9.70 3.54
N ILE A 161 2.04 -9.07 3.09
CA ILE A 161 2.91 -8.27 3.94
C ILE A 161 2.22 -7.04 4.55
N TRP A 162 1.13 -6.58 3.94
CA TRP A 162 0.31 -5.51 4.50
C TRP A 162 -0.73 -5.99 5.51
N ALA A 163 -0.82 -7.29 5.78
CA ALA A 163 -1.69 -7.81 6.84
C ALA A 163 -1.18 -7.47 8.26
N VAL A 164 -0.30 -6.49 8.40
CA VAL A 164 0.28 -6.04 9.67
C VAL A 164 -0.70 -5.10 10.35
N SER A 165 -1.35 -5.54 11.41
CA SER A 165 -2.30 -4.70 12.15
C SER A 165 -1.61 -3.71 13.10
N SER A 166 -0.39 -4.01 13.54
CA SER A 166 0.35 -3.19 14.51
C SER A 166 0.92 -1.89 13.94
N ILE A 167 0.79 -1.59 12.64
CA ILE A 167 1.21 -0.30 12.06
C ILE A 167 0.12 0.77 12.15
N TYR A 168 -1.11 0.41 12.48
CA TYR A 168 -2.24 1.34 12.53
C TYR A 168 -2.26 2.08 13.86
N ALA A 169 -2.45 3.40 13.80
CA ALA A 169 -2.70 4.20 15.00
C ALA A 169 -4.13 3.97 15.51
N LEU A 170 -4.27 3.57 16.78
CA LEU A 170 -5.57 3.32 17.40
C LEU A 170 -5.86 4.33 18.51
N SER A 171 -7.11 4.78 18.59
CA SER A 171 -7.65 5.52 19.73
C SER A 171 -7.82 4.59 20.94
N PRO A 172 -8.01 5.14 22.16
CA PRO A 172 -8.19 4.34 23.38
C PRO A 172 -9.36 3.35 23.34
N ASP A 173 -10.37 3.57 22.48
CA ASP A 173 -11.49 2.66 22.25
C ASP A 173 -11.21 1.56 21.22
N GLY A 174 -9.97 1.47 20.72
CA GLY A 174 -9.51 0.45 19.78
C GLY A 174 -9.90 0.68 18.32
N LYS A 175 -10.47 1.85 18.00
CA LYS A 175 -10.75 2.26 16.61
C LYS A 175 -9.54 2.97 16.02
N LEU A 176 -9.57 3.21 14.70
CA LEU A 176 -8.55 4.04 14.06
C LEU A 176 -8.55 5.45 14.63
N ALA A 177 -7.36 5.97 14.94
CA ALA A 177 -7.19 7.34 15.38
C ALA A 177 -7.42 8.34 14.23
N GLU A 178 -7.72 9.59 14.57
CA GLU A 178 -7.88 10.72 13.63
C GLU A 178 -6.59 11.08 12.85
N GLY A 179 -5.46 10.47 13.20
CA GLY A 179 -4.19 10.62 12.51
C GLY A 179 -3.54 9.26 12.23
N CYS A 180 -2.54 9.29 11.35
CA CYS A 180 -1.81 8.11 10.89
C CYS A 180 -0.42 8.05 11.51
N ARG A 181 0.08 6.84 11.72
CA ARG A 181 1.52 6.64 11.85
C ARG A 181 2.23 6.93 10.52
N PRO A 182 3.51 7.30 10.54
CA PRO A 182 4.30 7.47 9.32
C PRO A 182 4.34 6.24 8.40
N ILE A 183 4.46 5.02 8.95
CA ILE A 183 4.40 3.80 8.14
C ILE A 183 2.99 3.55 7.57
N GLU A 184 1.95 3.88 8.32
CA GLU A 184 0.57 3.85 7.82
C GLU A 184 0.37 4.84 6.67
N THR A 185 1.02 6.01 6.73
CA THR A 185 1.03 6.97 5.63
C THR A 185 1.69 6.40 4.38
N LEU A 186 2.80 5.65 4.50
CA LEU A 186 3.39 4.94 3.37
C LEU A 186 2.46 3.89 2.77
N ARG A 187 1.71 3.16 3.60
CA ARG A 187 0.69 2.20 3.12
C ARG A 187 -0.37 2.93 2.29
N ILE A 188 -0.88 4.06 2.77
CA ILE A 188 -1.85 4.88 2.04
C ILE A 188 -1.28 5.32 0.70
N LEU A 189 -0.06 5.89 0.68
CA LEU A 189 0.63 6.30 -0.55
C LEU A 189 0.79 5.13 -1.53
N TYR A 190 1.13 3.95 -1.02
CA TYR A 190 1.19 2.73 -1.82
C TYR A 190 -0.17 2.38 -2.43
N ASP A 191 -1.28 2.50 -1.72
CA ASP A 191 -2.59 2.22 -2.32
C ASP A 191 -2.99 3.23 -3.40
N VAL A 192 -2.76 4.52 -3.16
CA VAL A 192 -3.16 5.55 -4.14
C VAL A 192 -2.24 5.59 -5.37
N ASP A 193 -1.01 5.07 -5.28
CA ASP A 193 -0.07 4.97 -6.40
C ASP A 193 -0.07 3.58 -7.09
N MET A 194 -0.10 2.50 -6.34
CA MET A 194 0.03 1.12 -6.86
C MET A 194 -1.29 0.37 -6.94
N MET A 195 -2.29 0.76 -6.15
CA MET A 195 -3.56 0.03 -6.03
C MET A 195 -4.77 0.96 -6.24
N PHE A 196 -4.73 1.78 -7.28
CA PHE A 196 -5.70 2.85 -7.50
C PHE A 196 -7.19 2.43 -7.46
N ASP A 197 -7.50 1.18 -7.80
CA ASP A 197 -8.85 0.64 -7.67
C ASP A 197 -9.35 0.56 -6.21
N ASN A 198 -8.45 0.45 -5.23
CA ASN A 198 -8.78 0.57 -3.81
C ASN A 198 -9.31 1.96 -3.50
N LEU A 199 -8.69 3.02 -4.03
CA LEU A 199 -9.17 4.40 -3.90
C LEU A 199 -10.55 4.58 -4.55
N ARG A 200 -10.76 4.04 -5.76
CA ARG A 200 -12.08 4.06 -6.41
C ARG A 200 -13.16 3.40 -5.53
N GLY A 201 -12.84 2.24 -4.96
CA GLY A 201 -13.73 1.54 -4.04
C GLY A 201 -14.00 2.32 -2.74
N ALA A 202 -12.99 2.98 -2.19
CA ALA A 202 -13.12 3.85 -1.01
C ALA A 202 -14.05 5.02 -1.29
N ARG A 203 -13.87 5.70 -2.43
CA ARG A 203 -14.74 6.78 -2.90
C ARG A 203 -16.20 6.35 -3.02
N GLU A 204 -16.46 5.18 -3.58
CA GLU A 204 -17.82 4.63 -3.67
C GLU A 204 -18.44 4.33 -2.29
N ARG A 205 -17.64 3.89 -1.32
CA ARG A 205 -18.07 3.66 0.07
C ARG A 205 -18.36 4.96 0.80
N VAL A 206 -17.48 5.96 0.66
CA VAL A 206 -17.69 7.32 1.20
C VAL A 206 -18.98 7.92 0.67
N ARG A 207 -19.25 7.83 -0.65
CA ARG A 207 -20.51 8.31 -1.25
C ARG A 207 -21.76 7.64 -0.69
N ARG A 208 -21.64 6.40 -0.21
CA ARG A 208 -22.73 5.63 0.42
C ARG A 208 -22.78 5.81 1.94
N GLY A 209 -21.81 6.50 2.53
CA GLY A 209 -21.67 6.65 3.97
C GLY A 209 -21.40 5.31 4.68
N THR A 210 -20.62 4.41 4.07
CA THR A 210 -20.29 3.10 4.66
C THR A 210 -18.79 2.93 4.91
N LEU A 211 -18.46 2.26 6.02
CA LEU A 211 -17.11 1.75 6.32
C LEU A 211 -17.05 0.24 6.07
N VAL A 212 -15.85 -0.27 5.76
CA VAL A 212 -15.65 -1.72 5.53
C VAL A 212 -15.79 -2.49 6.83
N SER A 213 -15.22 -1.97 7.93
CA SER A 213 -15.35 -2.57 9.26
C SER A 213 -16.81 -2.71 9.71
N GLU A 214 -17.65 -1.71 9.42
CA GLU A 214 -19.08 -1.77 9.72
C GLU A 214 -19.82 -2.81 8.88
N GLU A 215 -19.52 -2.86 7.57
CA GLU A 215 -20.08 -3.88 6.68
C GLU A 215 -19.68 -5.29 7.14
N LEU A 216 -18.47 -5.45 7.69
CA LEU A 216 -17.99 -6.71 8.26
C LEU A 216 -18.71 -7.07 9.55
N ARG A 217 -18.82 -6.13 10.49
CA ARG A 217 -19.54 -6.34 11.76
C ARG A 217 -20.99 -6.76 11.51
N LYS A 218 -21.71 -6.05 10.63
CA LYS A 218 -23.10 -6.37 10.26
C LYS A 218 -23.26 -7.77 9.65
N ARG A 219 -22.22 -8.29 8.99
CA ARG A 219 -22.21 -9.65 8.40
C ARG A 219 -21.83 -10.73 9.40
N GLN A 220 -21.04 -10.42 10.42
CA GLN A 220 -20.82 -11.34 11.55
C GLN A 220 -22.10 -11.53 12.36
N GLU A 221 -22.89 -10.46 12.49
CA GLU A 221 -24.21 -10.47 13.15
C GLU A 221 -25.29 -11.22 12.35
N ASN A 222 -25.11 -11.40 11.03
CA ASN A 222 -25.98 -12.16 10.14
C ASN A 222 -25.18 -13.16 9.29
N PRO A 223 -24.88 -14.37 9.80
CA PRO A 223 -23.97 -15.30 9.13
C PRO A 223 -24.58 -15.84 7.83
N LEU A 224 -24.15 -15.27 6.70
CA LEU A 224 -24.15 -15.95 5.41
C LEU A 224 -23.05 -17.04 5.41
N PRO A 225 -23.12 -18.06 4.55
CA PRO A 225 -22.10 -19.10 4.48
C PRO A 225 -20.68 -18.51 4.36
N GLN A 226 -19.80 -18.95 5.27
CA GLN A 226 -18.45 -18.44 5.56
C GLN A 226 -17.54 -18.30 4.31
N GLN A 227 -17.83 -19.05 3.24
CA GLN A 227 -17.14 -19.00 1.95
C GLN A 227 -17.33 -17.65 1.20
N LYS A 228 -18.49 -16.98 1.31
CA LYS A 228 -18.72 -15.68 0.64
C LYS A 228 -18.02 -14.50 1.33
N ILE A 229 -17.78 -14.62 2.64
CA ILE A 229 -17.10 -13.60 3.44
C ILE A 229 -15.62 -13.57 3.07
N THR A 230 -15.01 -14.74 3.03
CA THR A 230 -13.59 -14.93 2.73
C THR A 230 -13.25 -14.51 1.29
N ALA A 231 -14.05 -14.92 0.29
CA ALA A 231 -13.75 -14.62 -1.12
C ALA A 231 -13.81 -13.13 -1.49
N ARG A 232 -14.67 -12.32 -0.85
CA ARG A 232 -14.79 -10.87 -1.16
C ARG A 232 -13.71 -10.04 -0.45
N LEU A 233 -13.23 -10.51 0.70
CA LEU A 233 -12.18 -9.85 1.48
C LEU A 233 -10.80 -10.29 1.06
N GLU A 234 -10.64 -11.55 0.65
CA GLU A 234 -9.54 -11.96 -0.19
C GLU A 234 -9.59 -11.13 -1.48
N ALA A 235 -10.71 -10.94 -2.17
CA ALA A 235 -10.72 -10.03 -3.32
C ALA A 235 -10.29 -8.57 -2.98
N HIS A 236 -10.50 -8.05 -1.76
CA HIS A 236 -10.02 -6.72 -1.36
C HIS A 236 -8.57 -6.69 -0.86
N ALA A 237 -8.14 -7.67 -0.06
CA ALA A 237 -6.77 -7.78 0.47
C ALA A 237 -5.80 -8.52 -0.48
N THR A 238 -6.35 -9.23 -1.46
CA THR A 238 -5.72 -9.88 -2.62
C THR A 238 -6.19 -9.27 -3.95
N ASN A 239 -6.75 -8.05 -3.93
CA ASN A 239 -6.84 -7.20 -5.13
C ASN A 239 -5.43 -6.98 -5.76
N ASN A 240 -4.38 -7.43 -5.08
CA ASN A 240 -3.08 -7.76 -5.63
C ASN A 240 -3.09 -8.72 -6.83
N ALA A 241 -4.18 -9.45 -7.15
CA ALA A 241 -4.09 -10.52 -8.15
C ALA A 241 -5.39 -11.01 -8.83
N PHE A 242 -6.54 -10.35 -8.64
CA PHE A 242 -7.79 -10.81 -9.27
C PHE A 242 -8.46 -9.74 -10.15
N ARG A 243 -8.01 -9.66 -11.41
CA ARG A 243 -8.90 -9.47 -12.58
C ARG A 243 -8.21 -9.95 -13.86
N LEU A 244 -8.59 -11.14 -14.31
CA LEU A 244 -8.27 -11.69 -15.62
C LEU A 244 -8.79 -10.77 -16.73
N GLY A 245 -7.86 -10.27 -17.55
CA GLY A 245 -8.12 -9.45 -18.72
C GLY A 245 -7.11 -8.32 -18.76
N VAL A 246 -6.24 -8.33 -19.78
CA VAL A 246 -5.29 -7.28 -20.17
C VAL A 246 -5.58 -5.95 -19.46
N HIS A 247 -4.97 -5.73 -18.29
CA HIS A 247 -5.19 -4.49 -17.56
C HIS A 247 -4.36 -3.43 -18.29
N VAL A 248 -5.05 -2.60 -19.06
CA VAL A 248 -4.56 -1.25 -19.31
C VAL A 248 -4.44 -0.64 -17.92
N ASP A 249 -3.21 -0.30 -17.51
CA ASP A 249 -2.98 0.45 -16.29
C ASP A 249 -3.76 1.76 -16.41
N ASN A 250 -4.95 1.78 -15.80
CA ASN A 250 -5.86 2.91 -15.80
C ASN A 250 -5.61 3.79 -14.58
N ASN A 251 -4.45 3.68 -13.92
CA ASN A 251 -4.04 4.65 -12.92
C ASN A 251 -3.65 5.96 -13.62
N PRO A 252 -4.43 7.04 -13.46
CA PRO A 252 -4.10 8.34 -14.06
C PRO A 252 -2.76 8.90 -13.57
N VAL A 253 -2.28 8.51 -12.39
CA VAL A 253 -0.99 8.94 -11.82
C VAL A 253 0.17 8.38 -12.63
N ARG A 254 0.20 7.06 -12.91
CA ARG A 254 1.27 6.41 -13.69
C ARG A 254 1.43 6.97 -15.09
N LEU A 255 0.31 7.25 -15.75
CA LEU A 255 0.33 7.91 -17.05
C LEU A 255 0.88 9.33 -16.96
N ALA A 256 0.50 10.08 -15.93
CA ALA A 256 0.98 11.45 -15.71
C ALA A 256 2.48 11.47 -15.37
N GLU A 257 2.96 10.61 -14.48
CA GLU A 257 4.38 10.43 -14.19
C GLU A 257 5.19 10.12 -15.44
N SER A 258 4.71 9.20 -16.28
CA SER A 258 5.38 8.84 -17.53
C SER A 258 5.50 10.04 -18.48
N ARG A 259 4.44 10.86 -18.58
CA ARG A 259 4.47 12.11 -19.37
C ARG A 259 5.38 13.16 -18.76
N TYR A 260 5.35 13.31 -17.44
CA TYR A 260 6.18 14.27 -16.71
C TYR A 260 7.67 13.94 -16.86
N ILE A 261 8.04 12.65 -16.78
CA ILE A 261 9.40 12.17 -17.07
C ILE A 261 9.81 12.50 -18.50
N GLN A 262 8.93 12.31 -19.49
CA GLN A 262 9.23 12.63 -20.89
C GLN A 262 9.47 14.14 -21.10
N GLN A 263 8.80 15.00 -20.34
CA GLN A 263 8.87 16.46 -20.47
C GLN A 263 10.02 17.10 -19.67
N HIS A 264 10.28 16.58 -18.46
CA HIS A 264 11.17 17.21 -17.48
C HIS A 264 12.38 16.35 -17.10
N GLY A 265 12.32 15.05 -17.40
CA GLY A 265 13.33 14.07 -17.01
C GLY A 265 13.05 13.43 -15.64
N PRO A 266 13.64 12.24 -15.37
CA PRO A 266 13.36 11.46 -14.16
C PRO A 266 13.87 12.11 -12.87
N TYR A 267 14.93 12.92 -12.95
CA TYR A 267 15.48 13.61 -11.78
C TYR A 267 14.55 14.67 -11.22
N ILE A 268 13.80 15.35 -12.08
CA ILE A 268 12.83 16.36 -11.64
C ILE A 268 11.66 15.68 -10.92
N LEU A 269 11.14 14.58 -11.46
CA LEU A 269 10.11 13.79 -10.76
C LEU A 269 10.59 13.32 -9.39
N ASN A 270 11.83 12.84 -9.29
CA ASN A 270 12.41 12.45 -8.00
C ASN A 270 12.42 13.61 -6.99
N GLY A 271 12.76 14.83 -7.43
CA GLY A 271 12.71 16.02 -6.58
C GLY A 271 11.30 16.36 -6.10
N VAL A 272 10.28 16.17 -6.94
CA VAL A 272 8.87 16.33 -6.53
C VAL A 272 8.49 15.28 -5.47
N MET A 273 8.91 14.02 -5.66
CA MET A 273 8.67 12.96 -4.68
C MET A 273 9.41 13.19 -3.36
N GLU A 274 10.66 13.65 -3.42
CA GLU A 274 11.43 14.02 -2.23
C GLU A 274 10.71 15.14 -1.46
N LYS A 275 10.20 16.17 -2.15
CA LYS A 275 9.39 17.22 -1.52
C LYS A 275 8.16 16.65 -0.81
N LEU A 276 7.43 15.72 -1.44
CA LEU A 276 6.29 15.04 -0.81
C LEU A 276 6.72 14.34 0.50
N PHE A 277 7.85 13.64 0.51
CA PHE A 277 8.34 12.97 1.71
C PHE A 277 8.87 13.94 2.76
N ASP A 278 9.46 15.06 2.36
CA ASP A 278 9.91 16.12 3.28
C ASP A 278 8.72 16.77 3.99
N GLU A 279 7.61 16.98 3.26
CA GLU A 279 6.37 17.53 3.80
C GLU A 279 5.62 16.54 4.71
N LEU A 280 5.79 15.23 4.54
CA LEU A 280 5.17 14.22 5.41
C LEU A 280 6.05 13.85 6.60
N PHE A 281 7.37 13.78 6.39
CA PHE A 281 8.37 13.34 7.36
C PHE A 281 9.48 14.41 7.46
N PRO A 282 9.21 15.54 8.14
CA PRO A 282 10.17 16.63 8.23
C PRO A 282 11.45 16.19 8.95
N SER A 283 12.57 16.83 8.62
CA SER A 283 13.81 16.66 9.39
C SER A 283 13.65 17.21 10.80
N SER A 284 14.29 16.56 11.76
CA SER A 284 14.52 17.12 13.08
C SER A 284 15.46 18.32 12.92
N ASP A 285 14.98 19.54 13.15
CA ASP A 285 15.81 20.74 13.25
C ASP A 285 16.73 20.68 14.49
#